data_AF-A0A8S3DWP5-F1
#
_entry.id   AF-A0A8S3DWP5-F1
#
_cell.length_a   1.000
_cell.length_b   1.000
_cell.length_c   1.000
_cell.angle_alpha   90.00
_cell.angle_beta   90.00
_cell.angle_gamma   90.00
#
_symmetry.space_group_name_H-M   'P 1'
#
loop_
_entity.id
_entity.type
_entity.pdbx_description
1 polymer ?
#
loop_
_entity_poly.entity_id
_entity_poly.type
_entity_poly.pdbx_seq_one_letter_code
_entity_poly.pdbx_strand_id
1 'polypeptide(L)'
;MRLFNVLQSIHWFDLQFHDKEKTIVKKPDQLGNEMDEPNESISDEILNRIQGSMIGMALGDALGAHVEFRPRQFLVDTPVTDLESGGTWGLNKGQFTDDTSMALCLANSLVACRGFKPYDQLVRYKWWYKFGYMSSTGHCFDIGAATSNSLREFERRQNIFAKEFSIPIADMDQLSNDELVQKFD
;
A
#
# COMPACT_ATOMS: atom_id res chain seq x y z
N MET A 1 17.31 -15.05 6.71
CA MET A 1 17.86 -13.73 6.33
C MET A 1 17.57 -13.38 4.86
N ARG A 2 16.32 -13.39 4.34
CA ARG A 2 16.09 -13.02 2.92
C ARG A 2 14.83 -12.22 2.57
N LEU A 3 13.61 -12.53 3.04
CA LEU A 3 12.42 -11.74 2.65
C LEU A 3 12.50 -10.27 3.08
N PHE A 4 13.14 -10.03 4.22
CA PHE A 4 13.21 -8.72 4.84
C PHE A 4 14.31 -7.81 4.26
N ASN A 5 15.50 -8.38 4.04
CA ASN A 5 16.59 -7.69 3.32
C ASN A 5 16.25 -7.42 1.85
N VAL A 6 15.36 -8.23 1.27
CA VAL A 6 14.90 -8.05 -0.11
C VAL A 6 14.05 -6.80 -0.25
N LEU A 7 13.08 -6.54 0.64
CA LEU A 7 12.27 -5.32 0.58
C LEU A 7 13.10 -4.05 0.88
N GLN A 8 14.16 -4.17 1.67
CA GLN A 8 15.15 -3.09 1.88
C GLN A 8 16.07 -2.85 0.69
N SER A 9 16.33 -3.88 -0.13
CA SER A 9 17.22 -3.75 -1.29
C SER A 9 16.58 -3.05 -2.50
N ILE A 10 15.26 -2.79 -2.44
CA ILE A 10 14.57 -2.07 -3.49
C ILE A 10 14.35 -0.62 -3.05
N HIS A 11 15.10 0.28 -3.67
CA HIS A 11 15.13 1.73 -3.39
C HIS A 11 13.75 2.43 -3.40
N TRP A 12 12.68 1.80 -3.89
CA TRP A 12 11.34 2.39 -3.79
C TRP A 12 10.74 2.32 -2.37
N PHE A 13 11.20 1.43 -1.50
CA PHE A 13 10.84 1.50 -0.07
C PHE A 13 11.43 2.74 0.62
N ASP A 14 12.52 3.30 0.06
CA ASP A 14 13.08 4.58 0.51
C ASP A 14 12.26 5.79 0.04
N LEU A 15 11.40 5.64 -0.97
CA LEU A 15 10.65 6.76 -1.57
C LEU A 15 9.52 7.30 -0.67
N GLN A 16 9.30 6.72 0.51
CA GLN A 16 8.18 7.11 1.38
C GLN A 16 8.55 7.24 2.86
N PHE A 17 9.77 7.70 3.13
CA PHE A 17 10.03 8.32 4.42
C PHE A 17 9.50 9.75 4.41
N HIS A 18 8.32 9.97 4.99
CA HIS A 18 7.82 11.31 5.24
C HIS A 18 8.15 11.79 6.66
N ASP A 19 8.93 12.88 6.74
CA ASP A 19 9.07 13.82 7.85
C ASP A 19 9.32 15.20 7.19
N LYS A 20 8.75 16.35 7.58
CA LYS A 20 8.19 16.80 8.85
C LYS A 20 6.72 17.15 8.73
N GLU A 21 5.94 16.60 9.66
CA GLU A 21 4.51 16.87 9.92
C GLU A 21 3.42 15.99 9.29
N LYS A 22 3.68 14.89 8.56
CA LYS A 22 2.64 13.86 8.33
C LYS A 22 3.12 12.42 8.49
N THR A 23 3.35 12.15 9.78
CA THR A 23 3.19 10.90 10.54
C THR A 23 4.00 9.68 10.11
N ILE A 24 4.90 9.34 11.03
CA ILE A 24 5.95 8.32 10.96
C ILE A 24 5.40 6.96 10.53
N VAL A 25 5.82 6.51 9.36
CA VAL A 25 5.83 5.10 8.99
C VAL A 25 7.13 4.52 9.52
N LYS A 26 7.07 3.44 10.32
CA LYS A 26 8.26 2.75 10.82
C LYS A 26 9.20 2.45 9.66
N LYS A 27 10.47 2.74 9.84
CA LYS A 27 11.46 2.49 8.81
C LYS A 27 11.63 0.98 8.53
N PRO A 28 12.02 0.57 7.32
CA PRO A 28 12.30 -0.83 7.01
C PRO A 28 13.25 -1.46 8.03
N ASP A 29 14.32 -0.80 8.47
CA ASP A 29 15.24 -1.31 9.50
C ASP A 29 14.58 -1.48 10.88
N GLN A 30 13.57 -0.67 11.19
CA GLN A 30 12.78 -0.81 12.41
C GLN A 30 11.79 -1.98 12.34
N LEU A 31 11.19 -2.22 11.17
CA LEU A 31 10.34 -3.38 10.91
C LEU A 31 11.13 -4.71 10.96
N GLY A 32 12.42 -4.69 10.61
CA GLY A 32 13.27 -5.90 10.58
C GLY A 32 13.59 -6.46 11.96
N ASN A 33 13.64 -5.60 12.97
CA ASN A 33 13.85 -6.02 14.36
C ASN A 33 12.61 -6.66 14.99
N GLU A 34 11.44 -6.50 14.36
CA GLU A 34 10.15 -7.02 14.83
C GLU A 34 9.70 -8.26 14.06
N MET A 35 10.52 -8.79 13.14
CA MET A 35 10.19 -9.98 12.36
C MET A 35 11.02 -11.17 12.78
N ASP A 36 10.34 -12.25 13.18
CA ASP A 36 11.00 -13.54 13.40
C ASP A 36 11.48 -14.06 12.04
N GLU A 37 12.67 -14.67 12.02
CA GLU A 37 13.13 -15.44 10.87
C GLU A 37 12.07 -16.50 10.54
N PRO A 38 11.66 -16.66 9.27
CA PRO A 38 10.66 -17.65 8.91
C PRO A 38 11.08 -19.04 9.42
N ASN A 39 10.13 -19.77 10.03
CA ASN A 39 10.37 -21.08 10.64
C ASN A 39 10.95 -22.12 9.67
N GLU A 40 10.86 -21.90 8.35
CA GLU A 40 11.49 -22.71 7.32
C GLU A 40 12.23 -21.82 6.32
N SER A 41 13.41 -22.28 5.87
CA SER A 41 14.13 -21.64 4.78
C SER A 41 13.35 -21.82 3.47
N ILE A 42 12.77 -20.74 2.95
CA ILE A 42 12.15 -20.72 1.62
C ILE A 42 13.25 -20.95 0.57
N SER A 43 12.99 -21.81 -0.42
CA SER A 43 13.94 -22.03 -1.51
C SER A 43 14.14 -20.77 -2.35
N ASP A 44 15.34 -20.59 -2.90
CA ASP A 44 15.64 -19.42 -3.75
C ASP A 44 14.72 -19.34 -4.98
N GLU A 45 14.26 -20.48 -5.50
CA GLU A 45 13.29 -20.50 -6.60
C GLU A 45 11.94 -19.90 -6.18
N ILE A 46 11.40 -20.32 -5.03
CA ILE A 46 10.12 -19.81 -4.52
C ILE A 46 10.24 -18.31 -4.19
N LEU A 47 11.36 -17.90 -3.57
CA LEU A 47 11.61 -16.50 -3.29
C LEU A 47 11.63 -15.64 -4.56
N ASN A 48 12.32 -16.10 -5.61
CA ASN A 48 12.34 -15.41 -6.91
C ASN A 48 10.95 -15.27 -7.52
N ARG A 49 10.09 -16.30 -7.40
CA ARG A 49 8.70 -16.23 -7.89
C ARG A 49 7.88 -15.20 -7.11
N ILE A 50 7.99 -15.18 -5.78
CA ILE A 50 7.29 -14.21 -4.92
C ILE A 50 7.73 -12.78 -5.26
N GLN A 51 9.04 -12.54 -5.38
CA GLN A 51 9.59 -11.24 -5.77
C GLN A 51 9.11 -10.84 -7.17
N GLY A 52 9.20 -11.77 -8.13
CA GLY A 52 8.76 -11.57 -9.49
C GLY A 52 7.27 -11.24 -9.59
N SER A 53 6.42 -11.84 -8.76
CA SER A 53 4.99 -11.51 -8.70
C SER A 53 4.74 -10.09 -8.19
N MET A 54 5.41 -9.67 -7.12
CA MET A 54 5.26 -8.31 -6.58
C MET A 54 5.79 -7.24 -7.53
N ILE A 55 6.99 -7.45 -8.08
CA ILE A 55 7.60 -6.52 -9.04
C ILE A 55 6.81 -6.51 -10.36
N GLY A 56 6.41 -7.69 -10.85
CA GLY A 56 5.65 -7.82 -12.09
C GLY A 56 4.29 -7.14 -12.03
N MET A 57 3.60 -7.21 -10.89
CA MET A 57 2.37 -6.45 -10.64
C MET A 57 2.62 -4.95 -10.72
N ALA A 58 3.64 -4.43 -10.02
CA ALA A 58 3.96 -3.01 -10.05
C ALA A 58 4.41 -2.50 -11.42
N LEU A 59 5.15 -3.32 -12.17
CA LEU A 59 5.52 -3.02 -13.56
C LEU A 59 4.31 -3.03 -14.49
N GLY A 60 3.41 -4.00 -14.33
CA GLY A 60 2.18 -4.10 -15.13
C GLY A 60 1.27 -2.89 -14.93
N ASP A 61 1.09 -2.48 -13.66
CA ASP A 61 0.41 -1.25 -13.27
C ASP A 61 1.07 -0.03 -13.95
N ALA A 62 2.37 0.22 -13.73
CA ALA A 62 3.06 1.37 -14.29
C ALA A 62 3.06 1.42 -15.83
N LEU A 63 3.11 0.26 -16.50
CA LEU A 63 2.96 0.16 -17.96
C LEU A 63 1.54 0.50 -18.43
N GLY A 64 0.52 -0.01 -17.72
CA GLY A 64 -0.89 0.21 -18.05
C GLY A 64 -1.37 1.63 -17.79
N ALA A 65 -0.86 2.27 -16.73
CA ALA A 65 -1.26 3.61 -16.29
C ALA A 65 -1.11 4.68 -17.37
N HIS A 66 -0.07 4.58 -18.22
CA HIS A 66 0.16 5.53 -19.31
C HIS A 66 -0.97 5.52 -20.35
N VAL A 67 -1.60 4.36 -20.55
CA VAL A 67 -2.62 4.15 -21.59
C VAL A 67 -4.01 3.95 -21.03
N GLU A 68 -4.19 4.19 -19.74
CA GLU A 68 -5.49 4.12 -19.09
C GLU A 68 -6.51 5.03 -19.81
N PHE A 69 -7.74 4.53 -19.95
CA PHE A 69 -8.85 5.17 -20.69
C PHE A 69 -8.59 5.46 -22.18
N ARG A 70 -7.47 5.03 -22.75
CA ARG A 70 -7.23 5.13 -24.20
C ARG A 70 -8.06 4.07 -24.95
N PRO A 71 -8.62 4.41 -26.12
CA PRO A 71 -9.31 3.43 -26.93
C PRO A 71 -8.32 2.38 -27.45
N ARG A 72 -8.78 1.15 -27.67
CA ARG A 72 -7.94 0.06 -28.18
C ARG A 72 -7.18 0.43 -29.47
N GLN A 73 -7.78 1.24 -30.34
CA GLN A 73 -7.13 1.69 -31.57
C GLN A 73 -5.85 2.50 -31.29
N PHE A 74 -5.82 3.31 -30.23
CA PHE A 74 -4.63 4.04 -29.81
C PHE A 74 -3.46 3.08 -29.51
N LEU A 75 -3.74 1.94 -28.87
CA LEU A 75 -2.71 0.93 -28.56
C LEU A 75 -2.21 0.17 -29.79
N VAL A 76 -3.02 0.10 -30.86
CA VAL A 76 -2.59 -0.47 -32.15
C VAL A 76 -1.63 0.49 -32.84
N ASP A 77 -1.96 1.79 -32.83
CA ASP A 77 -1.20 2.82 -33.51
C ASP A 77 0.05 3.24 -32.69
N THR A 78 -0.03 3.12 -31.36
CA THR A 78 1.02 3.46 -30.40
C THR A 78 1.18 2.33 -29.38
N PRO A 79 1.87 1.22 -29.74
CA PRO A 79 2.08 0.10 -28.83
C PRO A 79 2.94 0.47 -27.62
N VAL A 80 2.52 0.04 -26.43
CA VAL A 80 3.34 0.17 -25.21
C VAL A 80 4.51 -0.82 -25.30
N THR A 81 5.73 -0.28 -25.39
CA THR A 81 6.96 -1.09 -25.53
C THR A 81 7.98 -0.87 -24.42
N ASP A 82 7.81 0.19 -23.63
CA ASP A 82 8.65 0.52 -22.48
C ASP A 82 7.79 1.30 -21.45
N LEU A 83 8.34 1.53 -20.27
CA LEU A 83 7.80 2.47 -19.30
C LEU A 83 7.94 3.90 -19.84
N GLU A 84 6.83 4.63 -19.85
CA GLU A 84 6.75 6.00 -20.38
C GLU A 84 6.16 6.96 -19.35
N SER A 85 6.49 8.24 -19.48
CA SER A 85 5.86 9.32 -18.71
C SER A 85 4.60 9.82 -19.41
N GLY A 86 3.61 10.32 -18.69
CA GLY A 86 2.39 10.94 -19.23
C GLY A 86 1.13 10.20 -18.81
N GLY A 87 0.27 9.90 -19.78
CA GLY A 87 -1.04 9.27 -19.53
C GLY A 87 -2.06 10.21 -18.88
N THR A 88 -3.16 9.63 -18.41
CA THR A 88 -4.30 10.34 -17.80
C THR A 88 -3.87 11.24 -16.64
N TRP A 89 -2.88 10.78 -15.87
CA TRP A 89 -2.45 11.42 -14.63
C TRP A 89 -1.12 12.18 -14.75
N GLY A 90 -0.50 12.21 -15.93
CA GLY A 90 0.77 12.93 -16.15
C GLY A 90 1.95 12.35 -15.34
N LEU A 91 2.00 11.02 -15.21
CA LEU A 91 2.97 10.32 -14.36
C LEU A 91 4.40 10.41 -14.91
N ASN A 92 5.39 10.38 -14.02
CA ASN A 92 6.78 10.13 -14.39
C ASN A 92 6.99 8.66 -14.74
N LYS A 93 8.04 8.38 -15.53
CA LYS A 93 8.40 7.01 -15.92
C LYS A 93 8.52 6.10 -14.69
N GLY A 94 7.76 5.01 -14.67
CA GLY A 94 7.79 4.01 -13.61
C GLY A 94 6.94 4.32 -12.37
N GLN A 95 6.20 5.43 -12.34
CA GLN A 95 5.20 5.65 -11.30
C GLN A 95 3.98 4.74 -11.54
N PHE A 96 3.59 4.03 -10.48
CA PHE A 96 2.44 3.12 -10.41
C PHE A 96 1.21 3.81 -9.79
N THR A 97 0.02 3.21 -9.91
CA THR A 97 -1.27 3.78 -9.46
C THR A 97 -1.80 3.16 -8.16
N ASP A 98 -3.12 3.10 -8.01
CA ASP A 98 -3.81 2.56 -6.84
C ASP A 98 -3.61 1.04 -6.69
N ASP A 99 -3.51 0.28 -7.78
CA ASP A 99 -3.25 -1.17 -7.76
C ASP A 99 -2.03 -1.50 -6.87
N THR A 100 -0.87 -0.91 -7.18
CA THR A 100 0.35 -1.13 -6.41
C THR A 100 0.29 -0.47 -5.02
N SER A 101 -0.29 0.73 -4.92
CA SER A 101 -0.39 1.43 -3.62
C SER A 101 -1.19 0.62 -2.59
N MET A 102 -2.33 0.06 -3.00
CA MET A 102 -3.16 -0.80 -2.16
C MET A 102 -2.48 -2.13 -1.86
N ALA A 103 -1.82 -2.75 -2.84
CA ALA A 103 -1.09 -3.99 -2.60
C ALA A 103 0.06 -3.80 -1.59
N LEU A 104 0.79 -2.69 -1.66
CA LEU A 104 1.83 -2.34 -0.69
C LEU A 104 1.26 -2.09 0.71
N CYS A 105 0.11 -1.40 0.82
CA CYS A 105 -0.58 -1.23 2.10
C CYS A 105 -0.98 -2.57 2.73
N LEU A 106 -1.53 -3.49 1.93
CA LEU A 106 -1.87 -4.84 2.38
C LEU A 106 -0.64 -5.63 2.81
N ALA A 107 0.41 -5.66 1.99
CA ALA A 107 1.66 -6.35 2.31
C ALA A 107 2.26 -5.82 3.62
N ASN A 108 2.25 -4.51 3.81
CA ASN A 108 2.76 -3.89 5.03
C ASN A 108 1.89 -4.23 6.26
N SER A 109 0.57 -4.31 6.11
CA SER A 109 -0.34 -4.80 7.17
C SER A 109 -0.02 -6.24 7.57
N LEU A 110 0.06 -7.15 6.60
CA LEU A 110 0.34 -8.56 6.83
C LEU A 110 1.67 -8.78 7.56
N VAL A 111 2.69 -8.02 7.16
CA VAL A 111 4.01 -8.04 7.77
C VAL A 111 3.96 -7.51 9.21
N ALA A 112 3.43 -6.30 9.42
CA ALA A 112 3.42 -5.66 10.73
C ALA A 112 2.54 -6.41 11.75
N CYS A 113 1.41 -6.96 11.29
CA CYS A 113 0.48 -7.70 12.14
C CYS A 113 0.82 -9.18 12.29
N ARG A 114 1.83 -9.68 11.54
CA ARG A 114 2.16 -11.11 11.43
C ARG A 114 0.93 -11.97 11.09
N GLY A 115 0.07 -11.46 10.22
CA GLY A 115 -1.22 -12.06 9.91
C GLY A 115 -2.21 -11.06 9.34
N PHE A 116 -3.39 -11.56 8.97
CA PHE A 116 -4.46 -10.73 8.43
C PHE A 116 -5.25 -10.07 9.56
N LYS A 117 -5.13 -8.73 9.68
CA LYS A 117 -5.93 -7.90 10.58
C LYS A 117 -6.71 -6.85 9.76
N PRO A 118 -8.01 -7.05 9.49
CA PRO A 118 -8.81 -6.16 8.64
C PRO A 118 -8.76 -4.68 9.05
N TYR A 119 -8.79 -4.42 10.35
CA TYR A 119 -8.75 -3.06 10.88
C TYR A 119 -7.44 -2.32 10.50
N ASP A 120 -6.29 -2.94 10.74
CA ASP A 120 -4.97 -2.35 10.39
C ASP A 120 -4.83 -2.17 8.87
N GLN A 121 -5.33 -3.11 8.07
CA GLN A 121 -5.37 -2.97 6.61
C GLN A 121 -6.17 -1.74 6.18
N LEU A 122 -7.37 -1.54 6.72
CA LEU A 122 -8.22 -0.39 6.40
C LEU A 122 -7.61 0.93 6.89
N VAL A 123 -6.93 0.93 8.04
CA VAL A 123 -6.15 2.09 8.51
C VAL A 123 -5.06 2.47 7.51
N ARG A 124 -4.30 1.50 6.97
CA ARG A 124 -3.25 1.78 5.97
C ARG A 124 -3.82 2.26 4.65
N TYR A 125 -4.93 1.68 4.18
CA TYR A 125 -5.63 2.19 3.01
C TYR A 125 -6.14 3.62 3.24
N LYS A 126 -6.61 3.93 4.45
CA LYS A 126 -6.96 5.30 4.82
C LYS A 126 -5.74 6.23 4.80
N TRP A 127 -4.58 5.80 5.29
CA TRP A 127 -3.35 6.60 5.20
C TRP A 127 -2.93 6.86 3.77
N TRP A 128 -3.06 5.89 2.87
CA TRP A 128 -2.86 6.09 1.44
C TRP A 128 -3.84 7.17 0.93
N TYR A 129 -5.12 6.94 1.16
CA TYR A 129 -6.20 7.83 0.73
C TYR A 129 -6.05 9.29 1.20
N LYS A 130 -5.60 9.51 2.45
CA LYS A 130 -5.52 10.85 3.05
C LYS A 130 -4.17 11.53 2.88
N PHE A 131 -3.10 10.75 2.88
CA PHE A 131 -1.74 11.27 3.06
C PHE A 131 -0.76 10.78 1.99
N GLY A 132 -1.19 9.95 1.04
CA GLY A 132 -0.32 9.40 0.01
C GLY A 132 0.63 8.32 0.51
N TYR A 133 0.37 7.71 1.67
CA TYR A 133 1.11 6.54 2.13
C TYR A 133 1.12 5.44 1.05
N MET A 134 2.25 4.84 0.74
CA MET A 134 2.37 3.83 -0.33
C MET A 134 2.07 4.33 -1.75
N SER A 135 1.95 5.65 -1.98
CA SER A 135 1.83 6.25 -3.32
C SER A 135 3.17 6.55 -3.99
N SER A 136 3.23 6.34 -5.31
CA SER A 136 4.38 6.71 -6.15
C SER A 136 4.50 8.23 -6.40
N THR A 137 3.46 9.01 -6.11
CA THR A 137 3.38 10.47 -6.36
C THR A 137 3.33 11.30 -5.07
N GLY A 138 3.40 10.67 -3.90
CA GLY A 138 3.31 11.33 -2.59
C GLY A 138 1.89 11.80 -2.20
N HIS A 139 0.87 11.49 -3.00
CA HIS A 139 -0.54 11.73 -2.67
C HIS A 139 -1.44 10.63 -3.27
N CYS A 140 -2.66 10.47 -2.76
CA CYS A 140 -3.63 9.55 -3.36
C CYS A 140 -4.13 10.09 -4.70
N PHE A 141 -4.11 9.26 -5.73
CA PHE A 141 -4.74 9.50 -7.02
C PHE A 141 -5.28 8.17 -7.57
N ASP A 142 -6.05 8.22 -8.65
CA ASP A 142 -6.64 7.06 -9.35
C ASP A 142 -7.54 6.14 -8.50
N ILE A 143 -7.94 6.58 -7.30
CA ILE A 143 -8.78 5.76 -6.43
C ILE A 143 -10.17 5.53 -7.05
N GLY A 144 -10.51 4.26 -7.23
CA GLY A 144 -11.84 3.86 -7.68
C GLY A 144 -12.97 4.32 -6.75
N ALA A 145 -14.14 4.61 -7.32
CA ALA A 145 -15.30 5.11 -6.57
C ALA A 145 -15.72 4.18 -5.42
N ALA A 146 -15.74 2.86 -5.67
CA ALA A 146 -16.08 1.85 -4.67
C ALA A 146 -15.11 1.90 -3.47
N THR A 147 -13.80 1.86 -3.73
CA THR A 147 -12.75 1.96 -2.71
C THR A 147 -12.88 3.25 -1.91
N SER A 148 -13.04 4.40 -2.59
CA SER A 148 -13.19 5.69 -1.91
C SER A 148 -14.42 5.74 -0.99
N ASN A 149 -15.54 5.13 -1.40
CA ASN A 149 -16.75 5.05 -0.60
C ASN A 149 -16.58 4.13 0.61
N SER A 150 -15.93 2.98 0.44
CA SER A 150 -15.61 2.07 1.54
C SER A 150 -14.71 2.72 2.59
N LEU A 151 -13.70 3.49 2.18
CA LEU A 151 -12.81 4.18 3.12
C LEU A 151 -13.51 5.33 3.86
N ARG A 152 -14.40 6.07 3.19
CA ARG A 152 -15.24 7.08 3.86
C ARG A 152 -16.19 6.45 4.88
N GLU A 153 -16.75 5.28 4.56
CA GLU A 153 -17.61 4.55 5.48
C GLU A 153 -16.81 4.03 6.68
N PHE A 154 -15.61 3.50 6.46
CA PHE A 154 -14.69 3.11 7.54
C PHE A 154 -14.38 4.29 8.48
N GLU A 155 -14.05 5.47 7.94
CA GLU A 155 -13.86 6.68 8.74
C GLU A 155 -15.11 7.08 9.52
N ARG A 156 -16.29 6.99 8.90
CA ARG A 156 -17.57 7.27 9.57
C ARG A 156 -17.79 6.33 10.75
N ARG A 157 -17.51 5.03 10.57
CA ARG A 157 -17.58 4.02 11.64
C ARG A 157 -16.56 4.30 12.75
N GLN A 158 -15.32 4.67 12.42
CA GLN A 158 -14.32 5.10 13.42
C GLN A 158 -14.84 6.25 14.27
N ASN A 159 -15.46 7.27 13.66
CA ASN A 159 -16.02 8.41 14.39
C ASN A 159 -17.18 8.04 15.33
N ILE A 160 -18.02 7.07 14.95
CA ILE A 160 -19.12 6.60 15.81
C ILE A 160 -18.58 5.78 16.97
N PHE A 161 -17.71 4.82 16.67
CA PHE A 161 -17.10 3.94 17.67
C PHE A 161 -16.27 4.73 18.69
N ALA A 162 -15.49 5.71 18.23
CA ALA A 162 -14.74 6.62 19.09
C ALA A 162 -15.65 7.31 20.13
N LYS A 163 -16.82 7.78 19.71
CA LYS A 163 -17.79 8.42 20.61
C LYS A 163 -18.42 7.43 21.58
N GLU A 164 -18.82 6.26 21.08
CA GLU A 164 -19.47 5.21 21.88
C GLU A 164 -18.57 4.73 23.02
N PHE A 165 -17.28 4.50 22.72
CA PHE A 165 -16.30 3.98 23.68
C PHE A 165 -15.44 5.06 24.35
N SER A 166 -15.75 6.34 24.11
CA SER A 166 -14.98 7.48 24.64
C SER A 166 -13.48 7.43 24.31
N ILE A 167 -13.14 7.01 23.09
CA ILE A 167 -11.77 6.94 22.57
C ILE A 167 -11.50 8.22 21.78
N PRO A 168 -10.38 8.92 21.99
CA PRO A 168 -10.01 10.06 21.14
C PRO A 168 -9.88 9.64 19.68
N ILE A 169 -10.44 10.43 18.75
CA ILE A 169 -10.43 10.07 17.32
C ILE A 169 -9.02 9.92 16.74
N ALA A 170 -8.03 10.65 17.29
CA ALA A 170 -6.63 10.56 16.90
C ALA A 170 -5.99 9.20 17.24
N ASP A 171 -6.57 8.48 18.19
CA ASP A 171 -6.06 7.18 18.68
C ASP A 171 -6.69 6.00 17.94
N MET A 172 -7.76 6.23 17.16
CA MET A 172 -8.49 5.16 16.47
C MET A 172 -7.60 4.38 15.51
N ASP A 173 -6.63 5.02 14.84
CA ASP A 173 -5.72 4.32 13.94
C ASP A 173 -4.71 3.41 14.65
N GLN A 174 -4.54 3.60 15.96
CA GLN A 174 -3.63 2.85 16.81
C GLN A 174 -4.38 1.86 17.71
N LEU A 175 -5.66 1.59 17.44
CA LEU A 175 -6.47 0.70 18.25
C LEU A 175 -5.88 -0.72 18.24
N SER A 176 -5.22 -1.09 19.33
CA SER A 176 -4.51 -2.36 19.48
C SER A 176 -5.15 -3.31 20.50
N ASN A 177 -6.20 -2.87 21.19
CA ASN A 177 -6.95 -3.72 22.13
C ASN A 177 -7.84 -4.67 21.33
N ASP A 178 -7.54 -5.97 21.36
CA ASP A 178 -8.24 -6.97 20.56
C ASP A 178 -9.74 -7.05 20.85
N GLU A 179 -10.19 -6.82 22.09
CA GLU A 179 -11.62 -6.80 22.42
C GLU A 179 -12.35 -5.60 21.79
N LEU A 180 -11.69 -4.45 21.72
CA LEU A 180 -12.26 -3.27 21.06
C LEU A 180 -12.23 -3.40 19.54
N VAL A 181 -11.16 -3.97 18.98
CA VAL A 181 -11.07 -4.24 17.54
C VAL A 181 -12.18 -5.22 17.10
N GLN A 182 -12.43 -6.28 17.87
CA GLN A 182 -13.52 -7.23 17.59
C GLN A 182 -14.91 -6.61 17.67
N LYS A 183 -15.09 -5.57 18.49
CA LYS A 183 -16.37 -4.82 18.56
C LYS A 183 -16.53 -3.83 17.41
N PHE A 184 -15.44 -3.48 16.73
CA PHE A 184 -15.49 -2.57 15.60
C PHE A 184 -16.01 -3.25 14.33
N ASP A 185 -15.69 -4.53 14.14
CA ASP A 185 -16.07 -5.36 12.98
C ASP A 185 -17.59 -5.47 12.78
#